data_AF-A0A3N2RBJ1-F1
#
_entry.id   AF-A0A3N2RBJ1-F1
#
_cell.length_a   1.000
_cell.length_b   1.000
_cell.length_c   1.000
_cell.angle_alpha   90.00
_cell.angle_beta   90.00
_cell.angle_gamma   90.00
#
_symmetry.space_group_name_H-M   'P 1'
#
loop_
_entity.id
_entity.type
_entity.pdbx_description
1 polymer ?
#
loop_
_entity_poly.entity_id
_entity_poly.type
_entity_poly.pdbx_seq_one_letter_code
_entity_poly.pdbx_strand_id
1 'polypeptide(L)'
;MTAATDLTALLLDALGKRIDDPAAARLAQAMGVKPFKNATPNNSAHIGNRKLGLEVAATAHIVNRAFFPPRKDGRRWVSWVSHAFVYPNYRGALPPGFDWSLDDAALAARFRRRVEGGLEEVRYTLPPPREGLEAKATLDEDRDRPRHLLIRVAEESDYATIHPGSDPAHSVEDGFFAAWCALNDVLRDDRLDPNALAALRERRTTPLAFLSGALGGLLWQGDVRPRHASFCHAYAKRLMAPDAACALFDARDLFGDANYWRKPGEATTEDSWENFDRIAPRYSQRLAQWRRGEIRSTVDRPQPDEDADADRD
;
A
#
# COMPACT_ATOMS: atom_id res chain seq x y z
N MET A 1 18.80 33.19 -20.76
CA MET A 1 19.18 32.28 -19.66
C MET A 1 18.13 32.42 -18.57
N THR A 2 17.09 31.59 -18.57
CA THR A 2 16.14 31.51 -17.45
C THR A 2 16.83 30.77 -16.32
N ALA A 3 16.81 31.35 -15.11
CA ALA A 3 17.29 30.68 -13.91
C ALA A 3 16.73 29.24 -13.86
N ALA A 4 17.57 28.28 -13.51
CA ALA A 4 17.15 26.90 -13.31
C ALA A 4 16.13 26.91 -12.15
N THR A 5 14.85 26.86 -12.47
CA THR A 5 13.79 26.97 -11.45
C THR A 5 13.74 25.66 -10.68
N ASP A 6 14.13 25.70 -9.41
CA ASP A 6 13.82 24.65 -8.46
C ASP A 6 12.30 24.63 -8.24
N LEU A 7 11.65 23.54 -8.65
CA LEU A 7 10.20 23.34 -8.52
C LEU A 7 9.83 22.42 -7.36
N THR A 8 10.78 22.06 -6.50
CA THR A 8 10.62 20.98 -5.53
C THR A 8 9.52 21.32 -4.54
N ALA A 9 9.50 22.55 -4.01
CA ALA A 9 8.44 22.99 -3.10
C ALA A 9 7.04 22.91 -3.75
N LEU A 10 6.90 23.31 -5.02
CA LEU A 10 5.63 23.24 -5.75
C LEU A 10 5.21 21.80 -6.05
N LEU A 11 6.17 20.94 -6.40
CA LEU A 11 5.93 19.52 -6.63
C LEU A 11 5.43 18.85 -5.36
N LEU A 12 6.15 19.03 -4.25
CA LEU A 12 5.77 18.44 -2.97
C LEU A 12 4.40 18.97 -2.54
N ASP A 13 4.14 20.28 -2.60
CA ASP A 13 2.83 20.88 -2.26
C ASP A 13 1.65 20.26 -3.04
N ALA A 14 1.84 20.03 -4.35
CA ALA A 14 0.79 19.48 -5.21
C ALA A 14 0.48 17.99 -4.97
N LEU A 15 1.45 17.16 -4.57
CA LEU A 15 1.23 15.73 -4.36
C LEU A 15 0.16 15.48 -3.28
N GLY A 16 -0.77 14.58 -3.56
CA GLY A 16 -1.91 14.28 -2.71
C GLY A 16 -3.04 15.32 -2.76
N LYS A 17 -2.89 16.41 -3.55
CA LYS A 17 -3.97 17.39 -3.77
C LYS A 17 -4.80 17.01 -4.99
N ARG A 18 -6.03 17.52 -5.04
CA ARG A 18 -6.88 17.38 -6.21
C ARG A 18 -6.26 18.11 -7.39
N ILE A 19 -6.54 17.63 -8.60
CA ILE A 19 -6.03 18.27 -9.83
C ILE A 19 -6.53 19.71 -10.06
N ASP A 20 -7.63 20.10 -9.40
CA ASP A 20 -8.21 21.44 -9.42
C ASP A 20 -7.78 22.31 -8.23
N ASP A 21 -6.94 21.77 -7.34
CA ASP A 21 -6.36 22.53 -6.23
C ASP A 21 -5.38 23.60 -6.75
N PRO A 22 -5.35 24.81 -6.16
CA PRO A 22 -4.39 25.85 -6.53
C PRO A 22 -2.93 25.38 -6.56
N ALA A 23 -2.52 24.44 -5.70
CA ALA A 23 -1.17 23.87 -5.70
C ALA A 23 -0.86 23.13 -7.01
N ALA A 24 -1.79 22.30 -7.50
CA ALA A 24 -1.64 21.58 -8.76
C ALA A 24 -1.60 22.54 -9.96
N ALA A 25 -2.43 23.59 -9.94
CA ALA A 25 -2.45 24.61 -10.97
C ALA A 25 -1.13 25.42 -11.02
N ARG A 26 -0.60 25.82 -9.86
CA ARG A 26 0.70 26.52 -9.76
C ARG A 26 1.84 25.67 -10.30
N LEU A 27 1.87 24.38 -9.98
CA LEU A 27 2.88 23.45 -10.50
C LEU A 27 2.81 23.36 -12.03
N ALA A 28 1.62 23.14 -12.60
CA ALA A 28 1.44 23.06 -14.05
C ALA A 28 1.87 24.35 -14.77
N GLN A 29 1.51 25.51 -14.20
CA GLN A 29 1.93 26.82 -14.71
C GLN A 29 3.45 26.98 -14.68
N ALA A 30 4.10 26.64 -13.56
CA ALA A 30 5.55 26.74 -13.41
C ALA A 30 6.31 25.77 -14.32
N MET A 31 5.71 24.63 -14.64
CA MET A 31 6.22 23.70 -15.65
C MET A 31 5.98 24.17 -17.10
N GLY A 32 5.18 25.21 -17.32
CA GLY A 32 4.84 25.73 -18.64
C GLY A 32 3.95 24.78 -19.45
N VAL A 33 3.09 24.00 -18.78
CA VAL A 33 2.23 22.98 -19.41
C VAL A 33 0.76 23.24 -19.14
N LYS A 34 -0.12 22.56 -19.88
CA LYS A 34 -1.57 22.62 -19.64
C LYS A 34 -1.90 21.94 -18.30
N PRO A 35 -2.97 22.36 -17.61
CA PRO A 35 -3.44 21.70 -16.40
C PRO A 35 -3.75 20.21 -16.60
N PHE A 36 -3.75 19.47 -15.50
CA PHE A 36 -4.17 18.08 -15.47
C PHE A 36 -5.58 17.89 -16.03
N LYS A 37 -5.80 16.74 -16.67
CA LYS A 37 -7.12 16.25 -17.02
C LYS A 37 -7.58 15.24 -15.97
N ASN A 38 -8.88 14.99 -15.92
CA ASN A 38 -9.41 13.91 -15.08
C ASN A 38 -8.90 12.56 -15.58
N ALA A 39 -8.50 11.73 -14.64
CA ALA A 39 -8.24 10.32 -14.84
C ALA A 39 -9.52 9.49 -14.59
N THR A 40 -9.43 8.20 -14.84
CA THR A 40 -10.40 7.15 -14.50
C THR A 40 -9.69 6.12 -13.62
N PRO A 41 -10.39 5.19 -12.98
CA PRO A 41 -9.74 4.14 -12.19
C PRO A 41 -8.76 3.28 -12.99
N ASN A 42 -8.96 3.18 -14.31
CA ASN A 42 -8.16 2.32 -15.19
C ASN A 42 -7.08 3.08 -15.97
N ASN A 43 -6.88 4.38 -15.71
CA ASN A 43 -5.83 5.15 -16.38
C ASN A 43 -5.25 6.26 -15.48
N SER A 44 -4.19 6.88 -15.95
CA SER A 44 -3.57 8.05 -15.33
C SER A 44 -3.55 9.22 -16.32
N ALA A 45 -3.56 10.44 -15.80
CA ALA A 45 -3.38 11.66 -16.57
C ALA A 45 -2.00 12.24 -16.28
N HIS A 46 -1.23 12.55 -17.31
CA HIS A 46 0.15 13.02 -17.19
C HIS A 46 0.31 14.45 -17.69
N ILE A 47 1.13 15.22 -17.00
CA ILE A 47 1.72 16.47 -17.49
C ILE A 47 3.23 16.34 -17.38
N GLY A 48 3.97 16.92 -18.31
CA GLY A 48 5.43 16.77 -18.28
C GLY A 48 6.16 17.83 -19.08
N ASN A 49 7.32 18.21 -18.57
CA ASN A 49 8.26 19.07 -19.27
C ASN A 49 9.63 18.38 -19.28
N ARG A 50 9.95 17.73 -20.40
CA ARG A 50 11.21 17.01 -20.58
C ARG A 50 12.44 17.90 -20.38
N LYS A 51 12.36 19.19 -20.72
CA LYS A 51 13.50 20.12 -20.52
C LYS A 51 13.79 20.38 -19.05
N LEU A 52 12.74 20.42 -18.23
CA LEU A 52 12.86 20.54 -16.78
C LEU A 52 13.18 19.20 -16.10
N GLY A 53 13.01 18.07 -16.78
CA GLY A 53 13.25 16.75 -16.17
C GLY A 53 12.15 16.36 -15.18
N LEU A 54 10.91 16.77 -15.43
CA LEU A 54 9.74 16.44 -14.61
C LEU A 54 8.60 15.89 -15.47
N GLU A 55 8.01 14.81 -14.98
CA GLU A 55 6.73 14.27 -15.41
C GLU A 55 5.90 13.99 -14.16
N VAL A 56 4.66 14.48 -14.14
CA VAL A 56 3.78 14.41 -12.98
C VAL A 56 2.46 13.79 -13.41
N ALA A 57 1.99 12.84 -12.63
CA ALA A 57 0.82 12.05 -12.92
C ALA A 57 -0.27 12.27 -11.90
N ALA A 58 -1.51 12.17 -12.36
CA ALA A 58 -2.70 12.15 -11.55
C ALA A 58 -3.52 10.88 -11.78
N THR A 59 -4.12 10.35 -10.72
CA THR A 59 -4.94 9.14 -10.75
C THR A 59 -6.26 9.37 -10.01
N ALA A 60 -7.29 8.62 -10.40
CA ALA A 60 -8.56 8.57 -9.66
C ALA A 60 -8.53 7.59 -8.47
N HIS A 61 -7.47 6.79 -8.41
CA HIS A 61 -7.25 5.77 -7.40
C HIS A 61 -5.83 5.89 -6.86
N ILE A 62 -5.70 6.16 -5.57
CA ILE A 62 -4.46 6.06 -4.80
C ILE A 62 -4.73 4.99 -3.74
N VAL A 63 -3.84 4.01 -3.62
CA VAL A 63 -3.95 2.95 -2.61
C VAL A 63 -3.53 3.51 -1.25
N ASN A 64 -4.34 4.41 -0.71
CA ASN A 64 -4.17 5.01 0.61
C ASN A 64 -5.57 5.32 1.19
N ARG A 65 -5.78 4.99 2.46
CA ARG A 65 -7.08 5.09 3.13
C ARG A 65 -7.69 6.50 3.09
N ALA A 66 -6.84 7.55 3.06
CA ALA A 66 -7.30 8.94 2.99
C ALA A 66 -7.98 9.27 1.66
N PHE A 67 -7.71 8.48 0.62
CA PHE A 67 -8.24 8.65 -0.74
C PHE A 67 -9.28 7.59 -1.09
N PHE A 68 -9.48 6.61 -0.21
CA PHE A 68 -10.50 5.59 -0.36
C PHE A 68 -11.87 6.11 0.13
N PRO A 69 -12.97 5.69 -0.48
CA PRO A 69 -13.07 5.04 -1.79
C PRO A 69 -12.86 6.06 -2.94
N PRO A 70 -12.55 5.60 -4.17
CA PRO A 70 -12.63 6.44 -5.37
C PRO A 70 -14.00 7.13 -5.48
N ARG A 71 -14.02 8.41 -5.85
CA ARG A 71 -15.24 9.24 -5.85
C ARG A 71 -15.52 9.83 -7.24
N LYS A 72 -16.79 10.08 -7.52
CA LYS A 72 -17.23 10.86 -8.69
C LYS A 72 -17.84 12.19 -8.27
N ASP A 73 -17.60 13.21 -9.08
CA ASP A 73 -18.35 14.46 -9.12
C ASP A 73 -19.11 14.51 -10.46
N GLY A 74 -20.42 14.28 -10.37
CA GLY A 74 -21.25 13.97 -11.54
C GLY A 74 -20.72 12.77 -12.34
N ARG A 75 -20.32 13.00 -13.59
CA ARG A 75 -19.77 11.95 -14.48
C ARG A 75 -18.25 11.80 -14.41
N ARG A 76 -17.55 12.69 -13.71
CA ARG A 76 -16.08 12.73 -13.68
C ARG A 76 -15.57 12.09 -12.40
N TRP A 77 -14.48 11.33 -12.50
CA TRP A 77 -13.79 10.84 -11.31
C TRP A 77 -12.97 11.96 -10.69
N VAL A 78 -13.05 12.07 -9.36
CA VAL A 78 -12.16 12.94 -8.60
C VAL A 78 -10.75 12.40 -8.76
N SER A 79 -9.86 13.24 -9.29
CA SER A 79 -8.47 12.87 -9.59
C SER A 79 -7.51 13.64 -8.70
N TRP A 80 -6.44 12.96 -8.28
CA TRP A 80 -5.44 13.46 -7.35
C TRP A 80 -4.08 13.40 -8.01
N VAL A 81 -3.24 14.42 -7.78
CA VAL A 81 -1.83 14.38 -8.20
C VAL A 81 -1.14 13.32 -7.34
N SER A 82 -0.77 12.20 -7.95
CA SER A 82 -0.40 10.99 -7.20
C SER A 82 1.10 10.75 -7.14
N HIS A 83 1.82 11.04 -8.23
CA HIS A 83 3.25 10.82 -8.30
C HIS A 83 3.94 11.71 -9.32
N ALA A 84 5.27 11.80 -9.21
CA ALA A 84 6.13 12.42 -10.18
C ALA A 84 7.37 11.56 -10.46
N PHE A 85 7.75 11.52 -11.72
CA PHE A 85 9.05 11.09 -12.18
C PHE A 85 9.95 12.32 -12.31
N VAL A 86 11.07 12.31 -11.58
CA VAL A 86 12.14 13.30 -11.67
C VAL A 86 13.31 12.65 -12.40
N TYR A 87 13.90 13.35 -13.37
CA TYR A 87 14.94 12.83 -14.25
C TYR A 87 16.28 13.54 -14.04
N PRO A 88 17.43 12.98 -14.51
CA PRO A 88 18.77 13.51 -14.25
C PRO A 88 19.01 14.96 -14.71
N ASN A 89 18.22 15.48 -15.64
CA ASN A 89 18.29 16.86 -16.08
C ASN A 89 17.50 17.85 -15.20
N TYR A 90 16.81 17.39 -14.16
CA TYR A 90 16.22 18.24 -13.13
C TYR A 90 17.30 18.98 -12.33
N ARG A 91 17.00 20.20 -11.91
CA ARG A 91 17.97 21.10 -11.26
C ARG A 91 17.51 21.61 -9.89
N GLY A 92 16.35 21.16 -9.43
CA GLY A 92 15.88 21.47 -8.08
C GLY A 92 16.45 20.53 -7.02
N ALA A 93 16.04 20.76 -5.76
CA ALA A 93 16.42 19.91 -4.65
C ALA A 93 16.02 18.42 -4.85
N LEU A 94 16.89 17.53 -4.37
CA LEU A 94 16.70 16.07 -4.39
C LEU A 94 16.54 15.56 -2.95
N PRO A 95 16.01 14.34 -2.74
CA PRO A 95 15.93 13.73 -1.42
C PRO A 95 17.30 13.70 -0.72
N PRO A 96 17.36 13.89 0.62
CA PRO A 96 18.61 13.93 1.36
C PRO A 96 19.50 12.70 1.10
N GLY A 97 20.78 12.96 0.82
CA GLY A 97 21.80 11.94 0.57
C GLY A 97 21.77 11.31 -0.83
N PHE A 98 20.83 11.67 -1.69
CA PHE A 98 20.75 11.20 -3.06
C PHE A 98 21.40 12.19 -4.05
N ASP A 99 22.14 11.66 -5.02
CA ASP A 99 22.65 12.39 -6.17
C ASP A 99 22.65 11.49 -7.42
N TRP A 100 22.56 12.09 -8.61
CA TRP A 100 22.52 11.38 -9.89
C TRP A 100 23.84 10.68 -10.25
N SER A 101 24.95 11.02 -9.60
CA SER A 101 26.25 10.38 -9.83
C SER A 101 26.46 9.10 -9.02
N LEU A 102 25.57 8.79 -8.06
CA LEU A 102 25.70 7.61 -7.23
C LEU A 102 25.46 6.34 -8.07
N ASP A 103 26.35 5.36 -7.93
CA ASP A 103 26.19 4.04 -8.55
C ASP A 103 25.46 3.05 -7.62
N ASP A 104 25.23 1.82 -8.08
CA ASP A 104 24.56 0.76 -7.31
C ASP A 104 25.23 0.53 -5.94
N ALA A 105 26.56 0.44 -5.88
CA ALA A 105 27.29 0.24 -4.63
C ALA A 105 27.14 1.41 -3.66
N ALA A 106 27.26 2.63 -4.16
CA ALA A 106 27.08 3.86 -3.40
C ALA A 106 25.64 4.01 -2.87
N LEU A 107 24.64 3.59 -3.64
CA LEU A 107 23.25 3.60 -3.22
C LEU A 107 22.98 2.49 -2.19
N ALA A 108 23.49 1.28 -2.39
CA ALA A 108 23.37 0.16 -1.45
C ALA A 108 24.00 0.45 -0.09
N ALA A 109 25.08 1.24 -0.05
CA ALA A 109 25.71 1.66 1.19
C ALA A 109 24.87 2.68 2.00
N ARG A 110 23.91 3.37 1.37
CA ARG A 110 23.14 4.48 1.97
C ARG A 110 21.66 4.18 2.13
N PHE A 111 21.11 3.40 1.22
CA PHE A 111 19.69 3.24 1.03
C PHE A 111 19.33 1.77 0.89
N ARG A 112 18.08 1.50 1.20
CA ARG A 112 17.56 0.15 1.16
C ARG A 112 17.27 -0.27 -0.28
N ARG A 113 18.13 -1.14 -0.81
CA ARG A 113 17.96 -1.80 -2.11
C ARG A 113 16.82 -2.82 -2.07
N ARG A 114 16.00 -2.85 -3.11
CA ARG A 114 14.90 -3.79 -3.30
C ARG A 114 14.76 -4.14 -4.78
N VAL A 115 14.31 -5.36 -5.05
CA VAL A 115 13.85 -5.77 -6.38
C VAL A 115 12.32 -5.74 -6.33
N GLU A 116 11.69 -4.93 -7.17
CA GLU A 116 10.24 -4.70 -7.13
C GLU A 116 9.57 -4.89 -8.51
N GLY A 117 8.33 -5.40 -8.49
CA GLY A 117 7.47 -5.51 -9.67
C GLY A 117 7.79 -6.72 -10.56
N GLY A 118 6.91 -6.99 -11.52
CA GLY A 118 7.05 -8.12 -12.45
C GLY A 118 8.17 -7.98 -13.49
N LEU A 119 8.78 -6.80 -13.56
CA LEU A 119 9.99 -6.54 -14.37
C LEU A 119 11.28 -6.62 -13.54
N GLU A 120 11.19 -6.99 -12.26
CA GLU A 120 12.34 -7.13 -11.36
C GLU A 120 13.25 -5.88 -11.33
N GLU A 121 12.64 -4.68 -11.33
CA GLU A 121 13.40 -3.43 -11.32
C GLU A 121 14.12 -3.25 -9.98
N VAL A 122 15.43 -2.95 -10.04
CA VAL A 122 16.22 -2.57 -8.87
C VAL A 122 15.86 -1.15 -8.44
N ARG A 123 15.37 -1.04 -7.21
CA ARG A 123 14.92 0.22 -6.61
C ARG A 123 15.54 0.46 -5.24
N TYR A 124 15.76 1.73 -4.93
CA TYR A 124 16.27 2.20 -3.66
C TYR A 124 15.22 3.03 -2.95
N THR A 125 14.89 2.67 -1.71
CA THR A 125 14.01 3.48 -0.87
C THR A 125 14.80 4.62 -0.24
N LEU A 126 14.44 5.86 -0.58
CA LEU A 126 15.08 7.06 -0.08
C LEU A 126 14.33 7.62 1.14
N PRO A 127 14.96 8.52 1.92
CA PRO A 127 14.26 9.25 2.97
C PRO A 127 13.01 9.96 2.41
N PRO A 128 11.86 9.90 3.11
CA PRO A 128 10.65 10.54 2.66
C PRO A 128 10.87 12.07 2.59
N PRO A 129 10.51 12.73 1.48
CA PRO A 129 10.73 14.18 1.33
C PRO A 129 9.81 15.01 2.24
N ARG A 130 8.69 14.43 2.69
CA ARG A 130 7.81 14.92 3.75
C ARG A 130 6.91 13.79 4.25
N GLU A 131 6.21 14.01 5.36
CA GLU A 131 5.19 13.09 5.86
C GLU A 131 4.12 12.78 4.78
N GLY A 132 3.71 11.51 4.70
CA GLY A 132 2.71 11.04 3.74
C GLY A 132 3.22 10.88 2.29
N LEU A 133 4.51 11.12 2.03
CA LEU A 133 5.14 10.84 0.73
C LEU A 133 6.25 9.80 0.86
N GLU A 134 6.55 9.14 -0.25
CA GLU A 134 7.70 8.25 -0.39
C GLU A 134 8.52 8.64 -1.62
N ALA A 135 9.82 8.31 -1.58
CA ALA A 135 10.75 8.53 -2.67
C ALA A 135 11.52 7.23 -2.98
N LYS A 136 11.61 6.88 -4.26
CA LYS A 136 12.38 5.74 -4.74
C LYS A 136 13.27 6.13 -5.91
N ALA A 137 14.50 5.62 -5.97
CA ALA A 137 15.34 5.70 -7.15
C ALA A 137 15.34 4.36 -7.89
N THR A 138 15.19 4.38 -9.21
CA THR A 138 15.27 3.18 -10.06
C THR A 138 16.55 3.24 -10.87
N LEU A 139 17.30 2.14 -10.94
CA LEU A 139 18.52 2.07 -11.74
C LEU A 139 18.25 1.87 -13.23
N ASP A 140 19.17 2.36 -14.04
CA ASP A 140 19.34 2.02 -15.45
C ASP A 140 20.13 0.71 -15.55
N GLU A 141 19.58 -0.27 -16.27
CA GLU A 141 20.17 -1.61 -16.44
C GLU A 141 21.56 -1.57 -17.08
N ASP A 142 21.84 -0.58 -17.93
CA ASP A 142 23.08 -0.52 -18.71
C ASP A 142 24.20 0.27 -18.02
N ARG A 143 23.87 1.08 -17.00
CA ARG A 143 24.78 2.12 -16.48
C ARG A 143 24.99 2.10 -14.98
N ASP A 144 24.33 1.21 -14.25
CA ASP A 144 24.36 1.11 -12.78
C ASP A 144 24.12 2.47 -12.08
N ARG A 145 23.34 3.35 -12.72
CA ARG A 145 23.05 4.71 -12.23
C ARG A 145 21.55 4.98 -12.22
N PRO A 146 21.06 5.89 -11.37
CA PRO A 146 19.65 6.22 -11.33
C PRO A 146 19.12 6.73 -12.68
N ARG A 147 18.13 6.01 -13.23
CA ARG A 147 17.37 6.42 -14.42
C ARG A 147 16.40 7.55 -14.09
N HIS A 148 15.73 7.44 -12.94
CA HIS A 148 14.76 8.42 -12.45
C HIS A 148 14.53 8.25 -10.95
N LEU A 149 13.97 9.30 -10.34
CA LEU A 149 13.34 9.24 -9.03
C LEU A 149 11.83 9.21 -9.19
N LEU A 150 11.17 8.35 -8.44
CA LEU A 150 9.73 8.37 -8.23
C LEU A 150 9.45 9.02 -6.87
N ILE A 151 8.77 10.16 -6.86
CA ILE A 151 8.22 10.76 -5.64
C ILE A 151 6.70 10.60 -5.70
N ARG A 152 6.09 9.95 -4.72
CA ARG A 152 4.65 9.67 -4.74
C ARG A 152 4.00 9.79 -3.38
N VAL A 153 2.67 9.93 -3.39
CA VAL A 153 1.86 9.75 -2.19
C VAL A 153 2.11 8.35 -1.64
N ALA A 154 2.41 8.25 -0.36
CA ALA A 154 2.71 6.97 0.27
C ALA A 154 1.50 6.05 0.19
N GLU A 155 1.71 4.86 -0.36
CA GLU A 155 0.68 3.84 -0.47
C GLU A 155 0.68 2.89 0.74
N GLU A 156 -0.50 2.43 1.11
CA GLU A 156 -0.72 1.40 2.12
C GLU A 156 -1.21 0.14 1.42
N SER A 157 -0.68 -1.03 1.80
CA SER A 157 -1.25 -2.29 1.30
C SER A 157 -2.60 -2.55 1.96
N ASP A 158 -3.60 -2.86 1.15
CA ASP A 158 -4.89 -3.33 1.61
C ASP A 158 -4.86 -4.85 1.86
N TYR A 159 -5.34 -5.28 3.03
CA TYR A 159 -5.46 -6.70 3.38
C TYR A 159 -6.90 -7.18 3.32
N ALA A 160 -7.85 -6.31 3.68
CA ALA A 160 -9.28 -6.47 3.42
C ALA A 160 -9.91 -5.11 3.11
N THR A 161 -10.75 -5.06 2.09
CA THR A 161 -11.45 -3.85 1.66
C THR A 161 -12.85 -4.17 1.17
N ILE A 162 -13.86 -3.63 1.86
CA ILE A 162 -15.25 -3.64 1.39
C ILE A 162 -15.51 -2.35 0.62
N HIS A 163 -15.67 -2.46 -0.71
CA HIS A 163 -15.96 -1.31 -1.55
C HIS A 163 -17.41 -0.82 -1.33
N PRO A 164 -17.65 0.51 -1.27
CA PRO A 164 -19.00 1.04 -1.14
C PRO A 164 -19.91 0.53 -2.25
N GLY A 165 -21.13 0.12 -1.87
CA GLY A 165 -22.12 -0.43 -2.80
C GLY A 165 -21.87 -1.88 -3.22
N SER A 166 -20.80 -2.51 -2.72
CA SER A 166 -20.61 -3.96 -2.85
C SER A 166 -21.39 -4.69 -1.76
N ASP A 167 -21.77 -5.94 -2.03
CA ASP A 167 -22.33 -6.84 -1.02
C ASP A 167 -21.21 -7.26 -0.04
N PRO A 168 -21.32 -6.93 1.27
CA PRO A 168 -20.35 -7.35 2.27
C PRO A 168 -20.17 -8.87 2.34
N ALA A 169 -21.18 -9.66 1.97
CA ALA A 169 -21.08 -11.13 1.96
C ALA A 169 -20.00 -11.67 1.02
N HIS A 170 -19.48 -10.85 0.09
CA HIS A 170 -18.33 -11.20 -0.74
C HIS A 170 -16.99 -11.17 0.02
N SER A 171 -16.95 -10.59 1.22
CA SER A 171 -15.75 -10.41 2.06
C SER A 171 -15.82 -11.19 3.37
N VAL A 172 -16.52 -12.33 3.41
CA VAL A 172 -16.65 -13.15 4.63
C VAL A 172 -15.27 -13.65 5.10
N GLU A 173 -14.47 -14.19 4.18
CA GLU A 173 -13.13 -14.71 4.48
C GLU A 173 -12.15 -13.60 4.92
N ASP A 174 -12.31 -12.40 4.35
CA ASP A 174 -11.61 -11.20 4.81
C ASP A 174 -12.02 -10.81 6.24
N GLY A 175 -13.32 -10.93 6.55
CA GLY A 175 -13.86 -10.76 7.90
C GLY A 175 -13.26 -11.72 8.91
N PHE A 176 -13.07 -12.98 8.53
CA PHE A 176 -12.39 -13.97 9.37
C PHE A 176 -10.94 -13.57 9.67
N PHE A 177 -10.18 -13.15 8.64
CA PHE A 177 -8.80 -12.72 8.84
C PHE A 177 -8.70 -11.46 9.72
N ALA A 178 -9.61 -10.50 9.53
CA ALA A 178 -9.67 -9.29 10.34
C ALA A 178 -10.02 -9.57 11.81
N ALA A 179 -11.01 -10.42 12.06
CA ALA A 179 -11.35 -10.86 13.41
C ALA A 179 -10.18 -11.60 14.09
N TRP A 180 -9.49 -12.47 13.35
CA TRP A 180 -8.30 -13.14 13.88
C TRP A 180 -7.19 -12.14 14.24
N CYS A 181 -6.93 -11.14 13.39
CA CYS A 181 -5.94 -10.11 13.69
C CYS A 181 -6.27 -9.35 14.99
N ALA A 182 -7.55 -9.00 15.18
CA ALA A 182 -8.00 -8.32 16.39
C ALA A 182 -7.86 -9.17 17.66
N LEU A 183 -8.19 -10.47 17.56
CA LEU A 183 -8.14 -11.40 18.70
C LEU A 183 -6.73 -11.84 19.08
N ASN A 184 -5.74 -11.72 18.18
CA ASN A 184 -4.37 -12.22 18.35
C ASN A 184 -3.32 -11.12 18.48
N ASP A 185 -3.72 -9.90 18.90
CA ASP A 185 -2.82 -8.77 19.13
C ASP A 185 -1.97 -8.38 17.90
N VAL A 186 -2.54 -8.58 16.70
CA VAL A 186 -1.92 -8.21 15.43
C VAL A 186 -2.22 -6.75 15.09
N LEU A 187 -3.40 -6.26 15.45
CA LEU A 187 -3.80 -4.87 15.24
C LEU A 187 -3.14 -3.96 16.29
N ARG A 188 -2.92 -2.70 15.91
CA ARG A 188 -2.43 -1.66 16.82
C ARG A 188 -3.47 -1.31 17.89
N ASP A 189 -3.01 -0.87 19.06
CA ASP A 189 -3.89 -0.51 20.19
C ASP A 189 -4.89 0.60 19.85
N ASP A 190 -4.45 1.58 19.06
CA ASP A 190 -5.24 2.73 18.61
C ASP A 190 -6.26 2.38 17.52
N ARG A 191 -6.22 1.16 16.98
CA ARG A 191 -7.09 0.76 15.86
C ARG A 191 -8.50 0.43 16.27
N LEU A 192 -8.70 -0.06 17.50
CA LEU A 192 -9.96 -0.63 17.95
C LEU A 192 -10.46 0.00 19.23
N ASP A 193 -11.73 0.37 19.23
CA ASP A 193 -12.44 0.67 20.46
C ASP A 193 -12.47 -0.57 21.38
N PRO A 194 -12.15 -0.42 22.69
CA PRO A 194 -12.16 -1.54 23.62
C PRO A 194 -13.49 -2.30 23.70
N ASN A 195 -14.64 -1.61 23.53
CA ASN A 195 -15.95 -2.27 23.54
C ASN A 195 -16.17 -3.08 22.26
N ALA A 196 -15.67 -2.61 21.12
CA ALA A 196 -15.71 -3.38 19.87
C ALA A 196 -14.89 -4.67 20.00
N LEU A 197 -13.70 -4.60 20.59
CA LEU A 197 -12.88 -5.78 20.87
C LEU A 197 -13.54 -6.73 21.88
N ALA A 198 -14.16 -6.19 22.94
CA ALA A 198 -14.91 -6.99 23.91
C ALA A 198 -16.11 -7.69 23.26
N ALA A 199 -16.89 -7.00 22.43
CA ALA A 199 -18.02 -7.58 21.70
C ALA A 199 -17.57 -8.69 20.75
N LEU A 200 -16.41 -8.54 20.10
CA LEU A 200 -15.81 -9.60 19.28
C LEU A 200 -15.38 -10.81 20.12
N ARG A 201 -14.70 -10.60 21.25
CA ARG A 201 -14.27 -11.68 22.17
C ARG A 201 -15.46 -12.45 22.74
N GLU A 202 -16.53 -11.76 23.08
CA GLU A 202 -17.78 -12.33 23.58
C GLU A 202 -18.67 -12.90 22.47
N ARG A 203 -18.21 -12.86 21.21
CA ARG A 203 -18.93 -13.37 20.04
C ARG A 203 -20.30 -12.71 19.81
N ARG A 204 -20.51 -11.49 20.33
CA ARG A 204 -21.75 -10.69 20.16
C ARG A 204 -21.87 -10.06 18.78
N THR A 205 -20.77 -10.00 18.03
CA THR A 205 -20.73 -9.61 16.62
C THR A 205 -20.11 -10.75 15.83
N THR A 206 -20.51 -10.92 14.57
CA THR A 206 -19.88 -11.88 13.67
C THR A 206 -18.60 -11.28 13.06
N PRO A 207 -17.67 -12.11 12.54
CA PRO A 207 -16.44 -11.62 11.93
C PRO A 207 -16.65 -10.60 10.79
N LEU A 208 -17.60 -10.83 9.87
CA LEU A 208 -17.89 -9.87 8.81
C LEU A 208 -18.55 -8.60 9.35
N ALA A 209 -19.43 -8.70 10.35
CA ALA A 209 -20.03 -7.52 10.98
C ALA A 209 -18.97 -6.67 11.71
N PHE A 210 -17.97 -7.30 12.31
CA PHE A 210 -16.82 -6.61 12.89
C PHE A 210 -16.01 -5.87 11.83
N LEU A 211 -15.69 -6.52 10.69
CA LEU A 211 -14.99 -5.86 9.58
C LEU A 211 -15.81 -4.69 9.03
N SER A 212 -17.10 -4.90 8.77
CA SER A 212 -17.98 -3.89 8.17
C SER A 212 -18.24 -2.70 9.11
N GLY A 213 -18.37 -2.96 10.41
CA GLY A 213 -18.68 -1.97 11.44
C GLY A 213 -17.44 -1.38 12.09
N ALA A 214 -16.84 -2.08 13.05
CA ALA A 214 -15.76 -1.56 13.89
C ALA A 214 -14.49 -1.20 13.09
N LEU A 215 -14.23 -1.93 12.00
CA LEU A 215 -13.13 -1.60 11.10
C LEU A 215 -13.54 -0.68 9.93
N GLY A 216 -14.81 -0.33 9.78
CA GLY A 216 -15.30 0.53 8.70
C GLY A 216 -15.10 -0.06 7.30
N GLY A 217 -15.01 -1.38 7.19
CA GLY A 217 -14.75 -2.12 5.95
C GLY A 217 -13.29 -2.18 5.54
N LEU A 218 -12.34 -1.74 6.38
CA LEU A 218 -10.92 -1.62 6.03
C LEU A 218 -10.01 -2.31 7.05
N LEU A 219 -9.21 -3.27 6.59
CA LEU A 219 -8.01 -3.77 7.26
C LEU A 219 -6.79 -3.53 6.37
N TRP A 220 -5.99 -2.53 6.70
CA TRP A 220 -4.90 -2.06 5.86
C TRP A 220 -3.56 -2.10 6.60
N GLN A 221 -2.46 -1.94 5.88
CA GLN A 221 -1.10 -2.05 6.43
C GLN A 221 -0.90 -1.19 7.69
N GLY A 222 -1.43 0.04 7.69
CA GLY A 222 -1.32 0.95 8.83
C GLY A 222 -2.05 0.48 10.10
N ASP A 223 -2.95 -0.50 10.01
CA ASP A 223 -3.73 -1.03 11.15
C ASP A 223 -2.97 -2.10 11.94
N VAL A 224 -1.95 -2.69 11.32
CA VAL A 224 -1.19 -3.82 11.86
C VAL A 224 0.04 -3.31 12.61
N ARG A 225 0.34 -3.90 13.77
CA ARG A 225 1.56 -3.57 14.52
C ARG A 225 2.80 -3.84 13.66
N PRO A 226 3.86 -3.02 13.75
CA PRO A 226 5.06 -3.17 12.92
C PRO A 226 5.65 -4.59 12.90
N ARG A 227 5.70 -5.27 14.07
CA ARG A 227 6.21 -6.65 14.20
C ARG A 227 5.44 -7.70 13.39
N HIS A 228 4.20 -7.43 12.98
CA HIS A 228 3.37 -8.34 12.18
C HIS A 228 3.25 -7.90 10.72
N ALA A 229 3.71 -6.69 10.37
CA ALA A 229 3.45 -6.09 9.06
C ALA A 229 4.00 -6.93 7.89
N SER A 230 5.20 -7.51 8.03
CA SER A 230 5.79 -8.35 6.98
C SER A 230 5.02 -9.65 6.77
N PHE A 231 4.61 -10.33 7.85
CA PHE A 231 3.79 -11.53 7.78
C PHE A 231 2.44 -11.24 7.14
N CYS A 232 1.68 -10.27 7.67
CA CYS A 232 0.34 -9.95 7.17
C CYS A 232 0.38 -9.55 5.70
N HIS A 233 1.38 -8.76 5.29
CA HIS A 233 1.55 -8.39 3.90
C HIS A 233 1.81 -9.61 3.01
N ALA A 234 2.78 -10.45 3.37
CA ALA A 234 3.10 -11.63 2.55
C ALA A 234 1.91 -12.61 2.48
N TYR A 235 1.23 -12.82 3.61
CA TYR A 235 0.13 -13.75 3.75
C TYR A 235 -1.11 -13.32 2.95
N ALA A 236 -1.47 -12.03 3.03
CA ALA A 236 -2.65 -11.48 2.36
C ALA A 236 -2.41 -11.20 0.87
N LYS A 237 -1.21 -10.78 0.47
CA LYS A 237 -0.93 -10.34 -0.92
C LYS A 237 -0.40 -11.44 -1.84
N ARG A 238 -0.48 -12.70 -1.41
CA ARG A 238 0.00 -13.88 -2.17
C ARG A 238 1.50 -13.84 -2.46
N LEU A 239 2.28 -13.48 -1.44
CA LEU A 239 3.74 -13.34 -1.56
C LEU A 239 4.46 -14.31 -0.62
N MET A 240 3.87 -15.47 -0.30
CA MET A 240 4.55 -16.49 0.51
C MET A 240 5.25 -17.53 -0.36
N ALA A 241 6.36 -18.06 0.14
CA ALA A 241 7.00 -19.27 -0.35
C ALA A 241 6.80 -20.38 0.69
N PRO A 242 6.13 -21.50 0.35
CA PRO A 242 5.43 -21.75 -0.92
C PRO A 242 4.14 -20.92 -1.05
N ASP A 243 3.67 -20.69 -2.28
CA ASP A 243 2.42 -19.95 -2.57
C ASP A 243 1.22 -20.48 -1.79
N ALA A 244 1.14 -21.81 -1.61
CA ALA A 244 0.09 -22.49 -0.84
C ALA A 244 0.02 -22.05 0.64
N ALA A 245 0.98 -21.27 1.12
CA ALA A 245 0.98 -20.68 2.46
C ALA A 245 0.30 -19.30 2.56
N CYS A 246 -0.45 -18.86 1.54
CA CYS A 246 -1.19 -17.60 1.54
C CYS A 246 -2.66 -17.75 1.94
N ALA A 247 -3.27 -16.63 2.39
CA ALA A 247 -4.65 -16.56 2.86
C ALA A 247 -5.67 -17.13 1.86
N LEU A 248 -5.51 -16.80 0.57
CA LEU A 248 -6.40 -17.28 -0.50
C LEU A 248 -6.44 -18.80 -0.57
N PHE A 249 -5.29 -19.47 -0.47
CA PHE A 249 -5.21 -20.93 -0.57
C PHE A 249 -5.75 -21.60 0.68
N ASP A 250 -5.42 -21.09 1.85
CA ASP A 250 -5.93 -21.61 3.11
C ASP A 250 -7.47 -21.47 3.22
N ALA A 251 -8.03 -20.35 2.74
CA ALA A 251 -9.49 -20.18 2.63
C ALA A 251 -10.10 -21.13 1.60
N ARG A 252 -9.47 -21.27 0.43
CA ARG A 252 -9.94 -22.15 -0.65
C ARG A 252 -9.97 -23.62 -0.23
N ASP A 253 -8.97 -24.08 0.49
CA ASP A 253 -8.87 -25.47 0.94
C ASP A 253 -9.98 -25.82 1.97
N LEU A 254 -10.46 -24.85 2.74
CA LEU A 254 -11.48 -25.06 3.78
C LEU A 254 -12.92 -24.82 3.29
N PHE A 255 -13.11 -23.82 2.42
CA PHE A 255 -14.43 -23.32 2.05
C PHE A 255 -14.72 -23.42 0.55
N GLY A 256 -13.72 -23.67 -0.30
CA GLY A 256 -13.83 -23.52 -1.75
C GLY A 256 -13.56 -22.08 -2.20
N ASP A 257 -13.92 -21.73 -3.43
CA ASP A 257 -13.64 -20.40 -3.99
C ASP A 257 -14.24 -19.28 -3.11
N ALA A 258 -13.55 -18.14 -3.01
CA ALA A 258 -14.06 -17.02 -2.21
C ALA A 258 -15.42 -16.56 -2.73
N ASN A 259 -16.29 -16.08 -1.83
CA ASN A 259 -17.68 -15.71 -2.17
C ASN A 259 -17.78 -14.75 -3.37
N TYR A 260 -16.83 -13.83 -3.52
CA TYR A 260 -16.76 -12.91 -4.65
C TYR A 260 -16.70 -13.59 -6.04
N TRP A 261 -16.14 -14.80 -6.13
CA TRP A 261 -15.96 -15.53 -7.39
C TRP A 261 -17.07 -16.54 -7.68
N ARG A 262 -17.97 -16.77 -6.71
CA ARG A 262 -19.03 -17.77 -6.84
C ARG A 262 -20.15 -17.27 -7.76
N LYS A 263 -20.73 -18.21 -8.51
CA LYS A 263 -21.87 -17.92 -9.38
C LYS A 263 -23.17 -17.84 -8.58
N PRO A 264 -24.19 -17.12 -9.08
CA PRO A 264 -25.51 -17.12 -8.46
C PRO A 264 -26.05 -18.53 -8.25
N GLY A 265 -26.44 -18.85 -7.00
CA GLY A 265 -27.00 -20.15 -6.62
C GLY A 265 -25.97 -21.19 -6.15
N GLU A 266 -24.67 -20.92 -6.26
CA GLU A 266 -23.66 -21.71 -5.57
C GLU A 266 -23.73 -21.42 -4.07
N ALA A 267 -23.58 -22.46 -3.23
CA ALA A 267 -23.46 -22.25 -1.79
C ALA A 267 -22.31 -21.29 -1.50
N THR A 268 -22.43 -20.41 -0.50
CA THR A 268 -21.40 -19.44 -0.11
C THR A 268 -20.85 -19.79 1.27
N THR A 269 -19.65 -19.32 1.59
CA THR A 269 -19.13 -19.33 2.96
C THR A 269 -20.03 -18.43 3.82
N GLU A 270 -20.66 -19.00 4.84
CA GLU A 270 -21.51 -18.23 5.77
C GLU A 270 -20.65 -17.46 6.78
N ASP A 271 -21.06 -16.23 7.10
CA ASP A 271 -20.48 -15.43 8.17
C ASP A 271 -20.91 -15.98 9.54
N SER A 272 -20.12 -16.91 10.08
CA SER A 272 -20.41 -17.56 11.35
C SER A 272 -19.15 -17.79 12.18
N TRP A 273 -19.33 -17.88 13.49
CA TRP A 273 -18.26 -18.24 14.41
C TRP A 273 -17.77 -19.68 14.19
N GLU A 274 -18.63 -20.58 13.74
CA GLU A 274 -18.25 -21.95 13.40
C GLU A 274 -17.26 -21.98 12.23
N ASN A 275 -17.53 -21.24 11.16
CA ASN A 275 -16.58 -21.13 10.04
C ASN A 275 -15.31 -20.38 10.44
N PHE A 276 -15.42 -19.32 11.25
CA PHE A 276 -14.25 -18.67 11.82
C PHE A 276 -13.36 -19.64 12.60
N ASP A 277 -13.96 -20.46 13.49
CA ASP A 277 -13.24 -21.42 14.32
C ASP A 277 -12.55 -22.51 13.48
N ARG A 278 -13.05 -22.81 12.27
CA ARG A 278 -12.41 -23.72 11.31
C ARG A 278 -11.12 -23.14 10.70
N ILE A 279 -11.08 -21.85 10.40
CA ILE A 279 -9.94 -21.21 9.70
C ILE A 279 -8.94 -20.51 10.64
N ALA A 280 -9.39 -20.01 11.79
CA ALA A 280 -8.54 -19.29 12.74
C ALA A 280 -7.28 -20.08 13.18
N PRO A 281 -7.34 -21.41 13.44
CA PRO A 281 -6.15 -22.19 13.75
C PRO A 281 -5.11 -22.18 12.62
N ARG A 282 -5.56 -22.09 11.36
CA ARG A 282 -4.68 -22.04 10.20
C ARG A 282 -3.89 -20.72 10.16
N TYR A 283 -4.54 -19.59 10.43
CA TYR A 283 -3.84 -18.30 10.54
C TYR A 283 -2.77 -18.32 11.63
N SER A 284 -3.10 -18.84 12.82
CA SER A 284 -2.16 -18.99 13.93
C SER A 284 -1.00 -19.93 13.58
N GLN A 285 -1.29 -21.04 12.89
CA GLN A 285 -0.28 -21.94 12.38
C GLN A 285 0.68 -21.22 11.42
N ARG A 286 0.17 -20.47 10.44
CA ARG A 286 0.99 -19.73 9.46
C ARG A 286 1.88 -18.70 10.11
N LEU A 287 1.37 -17.94 11.09
CA LEU A 287 2.19 -17.01 11.85
C LEU A 287 3.31 -17.73 12.62
N ALA A 288 3.02 -18.90 13.20
CA ALA A 288 4.01 -19.69 13.90
C ALA A 288 5.07 -20.28 12.95
N GLN A 289 4.67 -20.76 11.76
CA GLN A 289 5.58 -21.22 10.71
C GLN A 289 6.51 -20.09 10.23
N TRP A 290 5.94 -18.89 10.03
CA TRP A 290 6.71 -17.70 9.67
C TRP A 290 7.77 -17.37 10.72
N ARG A 291 7.39 -17.37 12.01
CA ARG A 291 8.31 -17.12 13.13
C ARG A 291 9.45 -18.16 13.22
N ARG A 292 9.21 -19.40 12.76
CA ARG A 292 10.22 -20.45 12.70
C ARG A 292 11.02 -20.46 11.38
N GLY A 293 10.72 -19.55 10.46
CA GLY A 293 11.37 -19.49 9.14
C GLY A 293 10.98 -20.62 8.17
N GLU A 294 9.92 -21.38 8.47
CA GLU A 294 9.44 -22.48 7.61
C GLU A 294 8.74 -21.96 6.33
N ILE A 295 8.17 -20.77 6.41
CA ILE A 295 7.61 -20.01 5.30
C ILE A 295 8.19 -18.60 5.31
N ARG A 296 8.33 -18.00 4.14
CA ARG A 296 8.95 -16.66 3.98
C ARG A 296 8.30 -15.89 2.85
N SER A 297 8.56 -14.59 2.80
CA SER A 297 8.10 -13.76 1.68
C SER A 297 8.89 -14.09 0.41
N THR A 298 8.23 -14.07 -0.75
CA THR A 298 8.87 -14.16 -2.08
C THR A 298 9.43 -12.83 -2.56
N VAL A 299 8.98 -11.73 -1.95
CA VAL A 299 9.54 -10.39 -2.18
C VAL A 299 10.17 -9.89 -0.89
N ASP A 300 11.41 -9.45 -0.94
CA ASP A 300 12.15 -9.02 0.25
C ASP A 300 11.51 -7.77 0.90
N ARG A 301 10.72 -7.99 1.95
CA ARG A 301 10.65 -7.04 3.06
C ARG A 301 11.61 -7.58 4.11
N PRO A 302 12.67 -6.84 4.49
CA PRO A 302 13.42 -7.27 5.64
C PRO A 302 12.49 -7.28 6.85
N GLN A 303 12.74 -8.22 7.74
CA GLN A 303 12.16 -8.24 9.08
C GLN A 303 12.34 -6.85 9.69
N PRO A 304 11.34 -6.30 10.41
CA PRO A 304 11.68 -5.30 11.42
C PRO A 304 12.75 -5.93 12.30
N ASP A 305 13.85 -5.22 12.51
CA ASP A 305 14.99 -5.67 13.31
C ASP A 305 14.49 -6.38 14.57
N GLU A 306 14.81 -7.67 14.70
CA GLU A 306 14.82 -8.34 16.00
C GLU A 306 15.96 -7.69 16.78
N ASP A 307 15.74 -6.51 17.37
CA ASP A 307 16.54 -5.90 18.43
C ASP A 307 15.93 -4.55 18.85
N ALA A 308 14.78 -4.60 19.53
CA ALA A 308 14.29 -3.50 20.37
C ALA A 308 13.64 -3.98 21.68
N ASP A 309 13.92 -5.22 22.09
CA ASP A 309 13.65 -5.75 23.44
C ASP A 309 14.98 -6.18 24.09
N ALA A 310 15.98 -5.30 24.00
CA ALA A 310 17.06 -5.23 24.97
C ALA A 310 16.65 -4.22 26.06
N ASP A 311 15.59 -4.53 26.80
CA ASP A 311 15.34 -4.00 28.13
C ASP A 311 14.52 -5.06 28.89
N ARG A 312 15.25 -6.11 29.29
CA ARG A 312 14.96 -6.81 30.54
C ARG A 312 15.89 -6.21 31.58
N ASP A 313 15.30 -5.43 32.48
CA ASP A 313 15.47 -5.60 33.93
C ASP A 313 14.11 -5.37 34.60
#